data_AF-A0A6A6UQ62-F1
#
_entry.id   AF-A0A6A6UQ62-F1
#
_cell.length_a   1.000
_cell.length_b   1.000
_cell.length_c   1.000
_cell.angle_alpha   90.00
_cell.angle_beta   90.00
_cell.angle_gamma   90.00
#
_symmetry.space_group_name_H-M   'P 1'
#
loop_
_entity.id
_entity.type
_entity.pdbx_description
1 polymer ?
#
loop_
_entity_poly.entity_id
_entity_poly.type
_entity_poly.pdbx_seq_one_letter_code
_entity_poly.pdbx_strand_id
1 'polypeptide(L)'
;MEPRSPYGIVVGDPLFDALQKKDPKVTGYAVNYPASFALDSKVKGAADVVAHLESQSKTCPDQKYVLVGYSQGADVMHGASVQLKADMYPRVIGFVLFGDPGNRGPNVRSPLGGTVPPLPKELAEKLMENCAPGDPVCTGSGTKVADHLVYVENPWISDSVAYIQKQLETGGKAGPKPSPNGGEKDKATAANEAALSELGVMLGGTKDQLSALAGKGGKGA
;
A
#
# COMPACT_ATOMS: atom_id res chain seq x y z
N MET A 1 1.95 -25.54 16.37
CA MET A 1 1.24 -24.74 15.36
C MET A 1 2.14 -23.57 15.06
N GLU A 2 2.65 -23.46 13.83
CA GLU A 2 3.35 -22.23 13.44
C GLU A 2 2.37 -21.05 13.55
N PRO A 3 2.82 -19.86 14.00
CA PRO A 3 1.97 -18.70 14.01
C PRO A 3 1.47 -18.48 12.57
N ARG A 4 0.15 -18.48 12.39
CA ARG A 4 -0.41 -18.04 11.11
C ARG A 4 -0.02 -16.57 10.95
N SER A 5 0.45 -16.22 9.77
CA SER A 5 0.76 -14.86 9.36
C SER A 5 -0.34 -14.31 8.45
N PRO A 6 -1.56 -14.07 8.98
CA PRO A 6 -2.71 -13.72 8.15
C PRO A 6 -2.54 -12.38 7.44
N TYR A 7 -1.74 -11.45 7.98
CA TYR A 7 -1.53 -10.13 7.38
C TYR A 7 -0.18 -10.04 6.64
N GLY A 8 0.62 -11.10 6.67
CA GLY A 8 1.94 -11.18 6.04
C GLY A 8 3.08 -10.76 6.97
N ILE A 9 4.25 -11.36 6.74
CA ILE A 9 5.39 -11.35 7.68
C ILE A 9 6.19 -10.04 7.73
N VAL A 10 6.12 -9.19 6.70
CA VAL A 10 6.98 -7.99 6.61
C VAL A 10 6.35 -6.81 7.35
N VAL A 11 5.13 -6.43 6.97
CA VAL A 11 4.47 -5.25 7.53
C VAL A 11 3.24 -5.63 8.35
N GLY A 12 2.37 -6.49 7.81
CA GLY A 12 1.04 -6.72 8.35
C GLY A 12 1.04 -7.24 9.78
N ASP A 13 1.65 -8.41 10.03
CA ASP A 13 1.65 -8.97 11.38
C ASP A 13 2.49 -8.11 12.35
N PRO A 14 3.71 -7.64 11.99
CA PRO A 14 4.49 -6.78 12.88
C PRO A 14 3.77 -5.49 13.29
N LEU A 15 3.10 -4.83 12.34
CA LEU A 15 2.33 -3.62 12.63
C LEU A 15 1.08 -3.94 13.47
N PHE A 16 0.35 -4.99 13.13
CA PHE A 16 -0.85 -5.39 13.86
C PHE A 16 -0.51 -5.77 15.30
N ASP A 17 0.53 -6.57 15.51
CA ASP A 17 1.00 -6.97 16.84
C ASP A 17 1.44 -5.76 17.67
N ALA A 18 2.14 -4.79 17.05
CA ALA A 18 2.56 -3.57 17.72
C ALA A 18 1.38 -2.67 18.09
N LEU A 19 0.38 -2.54 17.21
CA LEU A 19 -0.87 -1.82 17.48
C LEU A 19 -1.68 -2.49 18.58
N GLN A 20 -1.87 -3.81 18.53
CA GLN A 20 -2.69 -4.54 19.48
C GLN A 20 -2.11 -4.51 20.90
N LYS A 21 -0.78 -4.44 21.04
CA LYS A 21 -0.11 -4.19 22.33
C LYS A 21 -0.43 -2.81 22.92
N LYS A 22 -0.72 -1.82 22.08
CA LYS A 22 -1.05 -0.45 22.48
C LYS A 22 -2.55 -0.24 22.68
N ASP A 23 -3.36 -0.84 21.81
CA ASP A 23 -4.81 -0.81 21.86
C ASP A 23 -5.37 -2.20 21.55
N PRO A 24 -5.67 -3.00 22.61
CA PRO A 24 -6.20 -4.35 22.45
C PRO A 24 -7.58 -4.43 21.77
N LYS A 25 -8.27 -3.29 21.58
CA LYS A 25 -9.58 -3.25 20.92
C LYS A 25 -9.47 -3.24 19.40
N VAL A 26 -8.29 -2.99 18.85
CA VAL A 26 -8.06 -3.02 17.40
C VAL A 26 -8.20 -4.45 16.90
N THR A 27 -9.00 -4.62 15.86
CA THR A 27 -9.15 -5.87 15.10
C THR A 27 -8.58 -5.71 13.71
N GLY A 28 -8.05 -6.80 13.13
CA GLY A 28 -7.52 -6.81 11.78
C GLY A 28 -8.42 -7.58 10.82
N TYR A 29 -8.37 -7.19 9.55
CA TYR A 29 -8.94 -7.94 8.44
C TYR A 29 -7.85 -8.19 7.40
N ALA A 30 -7.58 -9.46 7.12
CA ALA A 30 -6.66 -9.85 6.07
C ALA A 30 -7.41 -9.79 4.74
N VAL A 31 -7.02 -8.86 3.87
CA VAL A 31 -7.60 -8.71 2.54
C VAL A 31 -7.44 -10.03 1.79
N ASN A 32 -8.56 -10.58 1.32
CA ASN A 32 -8.59 -11.88 0.68
C ASN A 32 -8.34 -11.74 -0.82
N TYR A 33 -7.07 -11.79 -1.20
CA TYR A 33 -6.66 -11.70 -2.60
C TYR A 33 -5.41 -12.55 -2.89
N PRO A 34 -5.13 -12.88 -4.17
CA PRO A 34 -4.06 -13.80 -4.51
C PRO A 34 -2.64 -13.33 -4.18
N ALA A 35 -2.41 -12.02 -4.00
CA ALA A 35 -1.08 -11.43 -3.79
C ALA A 35 -0.03 -11.93 -4.80
N SER A 36 -0.42 -12.05 -6.07
CA SER A 36 0.40 -12.63 -7.14
C SER A 36 0.70 -11.63 -8.25
N PHE A 37 1.59 -11.98 -9.18
CA PHE A 37 1.88 -11.16 -10.37
C PHE A 37 0.77 -11.18 -11.43
N ALA A 38 -0.36 -11.85 -11.19
CA ALA A 38 -1.51 -11.77 -12.09
C ALA A 38 -2.07 -10.33 -12.12
N LEU A 39 -2.36 -9.82 -13.33
CA LEU A 39 -2.80 -8.43 -13.52
C LEU A 39 -4.07 -8.09 -12.74
N ASP A 40 -4.94 -9.07 -12.52
CA ASP A 40 -6.22 -8.94 -11.79
C ASP A 40 -6.10 -9.16 -10.28
N SER A 41 -4.92 -9.55 -9.76
CA SER A 41 -4.69 -9.79 -8.33
C SER A 41 -5.08 -8.56 -7.50
N LYS A 42 -4.49 -7.39 -7.81
CA LYS A 42 -4.81 -6.13 -7.13
C LYS A 42 -6.26 -5.65 -7.32
N VAL A 43 -6.87 -5.98 -8.46
CA VAL A 43 -8.29 -5.64 -8.73
C VAL A 43 -9.20 -6.43 -7.80
N LYS A 44 -8.93 -7.73 -7.61
CA LYS A 44 -9.65 -8.58 -6.65
C LYS A 44 -9.46 -8.09 -5.22
N GLY A 45 -8.25 -7.71 -4.84
CA GLY A 45 -7.98 -7.14 -3.52
C GLY A 45 -8.74 -5.83 -3.28
N ALA A 46 -8.79 -4.93 -4.27
CA ALA A 46 -9.52 -3.69 -4.14
C ALA A 46 -11.03 -3.93 -3.96
N ALA A 47 -11.60 -4.86 -4.72
CA ALA A 47 -13.00 -5.24 -4.59
C ALA A 47 -13.31 -5.87 -3.22
N ASP A 48 -12.42 -6.70 -2.69
CA ASP A 48 -12.54 -7.32 -1.37
C ASP A 48 -12.53 -6.27 -0.24
N VAL A 49 -11.60 -5.31 -0.30
CA VAL A 49 -11.55 -4.18 0.65
C VAL A 49 -12.87 -3.39 0.64
N VAL A 50 -13.37 -3.02 -0.54
CA VAL A 50 -14.62 -2.26 -0.67
C VAL A 50 -15.81 -3.05 -0.10
N ALA A 51 -15.93 -4.33 -0.48
CA ALA A 51 -17.01 -5.19 -0.01
C ALA A 51 -16.96 -5.37 1.52
N HIS A 52 -15.76 -5.54 2.09
CA HIS A 52 -15.58 -5.64 3.54
C HIS A 52 -16.01 -4.36 4.26
N LEU A 53 -15.52 -3.19 3.81
CA LEU A 53 -15.85 -1.90 4.41
C LEU A 53 -17.35 -1.60 4.36
N GLU A 54 -17.98 -1.82 3.21
CA GLU A 54 -19.43 -1.62 3.04
C GLU A 54 -20.25 -2.58 3.90
N SER A 55 -19.84 -3.85 4.00
CA SER A 55 -20.52 -4.83 4.85
C SER A 55 -20.39 -4.48 6.32
N GLN A 56 -19.18 -4.20 6.78
CA GLN A 56 -18.92 -3.87 8.19
C GLN A 56 -19.60 -2.56 8.60
N SER A 57 -19.67 -1.56 7.71
CA SER A 57 -20.32 -0.29 8.02
C SER A 57 -21.85 -0.39 8.13
N LYS A 58 -22.48 -1.43 7.54
CA LYS A 58 -23.90 -1.74 7.76
C LYS A 58 -24.14 -2.34 9.14
N THR A 59 -23.22 -3.18 9.61
CA THR A 59 -23.32 -3.82 10.93
C THR A 59 -22.90 -2.90 12.07
N CYS A 60 -21.87 -2.08 11.84
CA CYS A 60 -21.26 -1.18 12.81
C CYS A 60 -21.16 0.24 12.23
N PRO A 61 -22.25 1.03 12.26
CA PRO A 61 -22.30 2.36 11.66
C PRO A 61 -21.34 3.40 12.27
N ASP A 62 -20.65 3.11 13.36
CA ASP A 62 -19.63 4.01 13.93
C ASP A 62 -18.20 3.51 13.72
N GLN A 63 -18.02 2.33 13.11
CA GLN A 63 -16.71 1.72 12.92
C GLN A 63 -15.81 2.61 12.06
N LYS A 64 -14.56 2.74 12.51
CA LYS A 64 -13.49 3.45 11.81
C LYS A 64 -12.48 2.46 11.27
N TYR A 65 -11.87 2.82 10.14
CA TYR A 65 -10.94 1.96 9.43
C TYR A 65 -9.63 2.69 9.17
N VAL A 66 -8.53 1.97 9.32
CA VAL A 66 -7.23 2.34 8.79
C VAL A 66 -6.88 1.30 7.74
N LEU A 67 -6.52 1.76 6.54
CA LEU A 67 -6.16 0.91 5.42
C LEU A 67 -4.64 0.85 5.33
N VAL A 68 -4.08 -0.36 5.47
CA VAL A 68 -2.63 -0.58 5.43
C VAL A 68 -2.28 -1.38 4.19
N GLY A 69 -1.27 -0.94 3.45
CA GLY A 69 -0.83 -1.63 2.23
C GLY A 69 0.69 -1.63 2.08
N TYR A 70 1.26 -2.77 1.73
CA TYR A 70 2.69 -2.90 1.42
C TYR A 70 2.86 -3.41 -0.02
N SER A 71 3.70 -2.75 -0.81
CA SER A 71 4.00 -3.15 -2.20
C SER A 71 2.72 -3.29 -3.04
N GLN A 72 2.38 -4.48 -3.55
CA GLN A 72 1.10 -4.74 -4.24
C GLN A 72 -0.13 -4.40 -3.37
N GLY A 73 -0.03 -4.55 -2.05
CA GLY A 73 -1.10 -4.17 -1.13
C GLY A 73 -1.36 -2.66 -1.10
N ALA A 74 -0.37 -1.82 -1.42
CA ALA A 74 -0.60 -0.38 -1.56
C ALA A 74 -1.40 -0.05 -2.83
N ASP A 75 -1.09 -0.71 -3.97
CA ASP A 75 -1.92 -0.65 -5.18
C ASP A 75 -3.37 -1.06 -4.91
N VAL A 76 -3.58 -2.09 -4.08
CA VAL A 76 -4.91 -2.52 -3.63
C VAL A 76 -5.64 -1.39 -2.89
N MET A 77 -4.96 -0.69 -1.97
CA MET A 77 -5.57 0.42 -1.22
C MET A 77 -5.91 1.61 -2.12
N HIS A 78 -5.04 1.97 -3.06
CA HIS A 78 -5.35 2.98 -4.09
C HIS A 78 -6.56 2.57 -4.92
N GLY A 79 -6.58 1.34 -5.43
CA GLY A 79 -7.69 0.81 -6.22
C GLY A 79 -9.02 0.77 -5.46
N ALA A 80 -8.99 0.44 -4.16
CA ALA A 80 -10.18 0.46 -3.30
C ALA A 80 -10.67 1.88 -3.07
N SER A 81 -9.75 2.84 -2.86
CA SER A 81 -10.10 4.22 -2.52
C SER A 81 -10.97 4.92 -3.58
N VAL A 82 -10.74 4.64 -4.86
CA VAL A 82 -11.51 5.22 -5.98
C VAL A 82 -12.83 4.49 -6.24
N GLN A 83 -13.01 3.30 -5.66
CA GLN A 83 -14.26 2.54 -5.73
C GLN A 83 -15.18 2.83 -4.53
N LEU A 84 -14.62 3.34 -3.42
CA LEU A 84 -15.39 3.76 -2.26
C LEU A 84 -16.30 4.95 -2.60
N LYS A 85 -17.56 4.85 -2.18
CA LYS A 85 -18.49 5.96 -2.17
C LYS A 85 -18.02 7.03 -1.18
N ALA A 86 -18.29 8.31 -1.49
CA ALA A 86 -17.82 9.44 -0.69
C ALA A 86 -18.34 9.45 0.76
N ASP A 87 -19.51 8.85 1.02
CA ASP A 87 -20.09 8.68 2.36
C ASP A 87 -19.25 7.75 3.27
N MET A 88 -18.38 6.92 2.68
CA MET A 88 -17.43 6.09 3.42
C MET A 88 -16.18 6.85 3.85
N TYR A 89 -15.85 7.99 3.22
CA TYR A 89 -14.59 8.70 3.50
C TYR A 89 -14.44 9.16 4.96
N PRO A 90 -15.48 9.61 5.68
CA PRO A 90 -15.40 9.92 7.11
C PRO A 90 -15.17 8.70 8.03
N ARG A 91 -15.29 7.48 7.50
CA ARG A 91 -15.05 6.22 8.23
C ARG A 91 -13.61 5.74 8.05
N VAL A 92 -13.00 6.02 6.90
CA VAL A 92 -11.57 5.79 6.68
C VAL A 92 -10.80 6.94 7.34
N ILE A 93 -10.16 6.64 8.46
CA ILE A 93 -9.44 7.64 9.27
C ILE A 93 -7.94 7.67 8.98
N GLY A 94 -7.42 6.72 8.20
CA GLY A 94 -6.01 6.70 7.82
C GLY A 94 -5.70 5.73 6.71
N PHE A 95 -4.69 6.06 5.92
CA PHE A 95 -3.95 5.13 5.08
C PHE A 95 -2.51 5.06 5.59
N VAL A 96 -1.94 3.86 5.64
CA VAL A 96 -0.50 3.68 5.93
C VAL A 96 0.07 2.77 4.86
N LEU A 97 0.81 3.35 3.93
CA LEU A 97 1.34 2.63 2.78
C LEU A 97 2.87 2.47 2.92
N PHE A 98 3.39 1.36 2.44
CA PHE A 98 4.80 0.98 2.50
C PHE A 98 5.27 0.52 1.13
N GLY A 99 6.38 1.07 0.65
CA GLY A 99 6.88 0.75 -0.69
C GLY A 99 5.79 0.94 -1.75
N ASP A 100 4.99 2.01 -1.61
CA ASP A 100 3.84 2.28 -2.46
C ASP A 100 4.26 2.70 -3.88
N PRO A 101 3.87 1.96 -4.93
CA PRO A 101 4.07 2.42 -6.30
C PRO A 101 3.41 3.78 -6.58
N GLY A 102 2.27 4.09 -5.94
CA GLY A 102 1.53 5.34 -6.08
C GLY A 102 2.26 6.58 -5.56
N ASN A 103 3.25 6.41 -4.66
CA ASN A 103 4.08 7.50 -4.15
C ASN A 103 4.91 8.19 -5.27
N ARG A 104 5.10 7.53 -6.41
CA ARG A 104 5.77 8.11 -7.60
C ARG A 104 4.95 9.18 -8.30
N GLY A 105 3.69 9.39 -7.91
CA GLY A 105 2.82 10.43 -8.43
C GLY A 105 1.51 9.91 -9.03
N PRO A 106 0.61 10.84 -9.42
CA PRO A 106 -0.73 10.49 -9.88
C PRO A 106 -0.68 9.70 -11.20
N ASN A 107 -1.51 8.66 -11.30
CA ASN A 107 -1.66 7.83 -12.50
C ASN A 107 -0.33 7.24 -13.00
N VAL A 108 0.60 6.99 -12.07
CA VAL A 108 1.86 6.33 -12.40
C VAL A 108 1.61 4.88 -12.80
N ARG A 109 2.45 4.37 -13.71
CA ARG A 109 2.46 2.95 -14.03
C ARG A 109 3.01 2.18 -12.83
N SER A 110 2.22 1.25 -12.33
CA SER A 110 2.71 0.31 -11.32
C SER A 110 3.78 -0.61 -11.94
N PRO A 111 4.89 -0.88 -11.24
CA PRO A 111 5.80 -1.97 -11.62
C PRO A 111 5.10 -3.33 -11.73
N LEU A 112 3.94 -3.48 -11.08
CA LEU A 112 3.06 -4.65 -11.13
C LEU A 112 1.99 -4.55 -12.24
N GLY A 113 2.21 -3.67 -13.22
CA GLY A 113 1.37 -3.48 -14.40
C GLY A 113 0.10 -2.66 -14.13
N GLY A 114 -0.41 -2.00 -15.17
CA GLY A 114 -1.54 -1.09 -15.05
C GLY A 114 -1.15 0.26 -14.40
N THR A 115 -2.16 1.05 -14.09
CA THR A 115 -2.00 2.40 -13.53
C THR A 115 -2.47 2.42 -12.07
N VAL A 116 -1.72 3.10 -11.21
CA VAL A 116 -2.12 3.38 -9.83
C VAL A 116 -2.94 4.67 -9.83
N PRO A 117 -4.24 4.62 -9.52
CA PRO A 117 -5.04 5.83 -9.44
C PRO A 117 -4.62 6.64 -8.20
N PRO A 118 -4.71 7.98 -8.23
CA PRO A 118 -4.49 8.78 -7.03
C PRO A 118 -5.61 8.56 -6.01
N LEU A 119 -5.27 8.65 -4.71
CA LEU A 119 -6.28 8.73 -3.66
C LEU A 119 -7.20 9.94 -3.91
N PRO A 120 -8.53 9.82 -3.68
CA PRO A 120 -9.42 10.96 -3.53
C PRO A 120 -8.85 11.97 -2.53
N LYS A 121 -9.04 13.27 -2.77
CA LYS A 121 -8.38 14.34 -2.00
C LYS A 121 -8.62 14.19 -0.49
N GLU A 122 -9.85 13.91 -0.09
CA GLU A 122 -10.27 13.75 1.31
C GLU A 122 -9.61 12.55 2.00
N LEU A 123 -9.21 11.54 1.22
CA LEU A 123 -8.48 10.37 1.70
C LEU A 123 -6.96 10.61 1.69
N ALA A 124 -6.45 11.34 0.69
CA ALA A 124 -5.06 11.73 0.59
C ALA A 124 -4.59 12.58 1.80
N GLU A 125 -5.48 13.39 2.37
CA GLU A 125 -5.23 14.15 3.61
C GLU A 125 -5.01 13.27 4.86
N LYS A 126 -5.19 11.95 4.73
CA LYS A 126 -5.07 10.94 5.80
C LYS A 126 -4.02 9.87 5.47
N LEU A 127 -3.17 10.12 4.48
CA LEU A 127 -2.11 9.20 4.07
C LEU A 127 -0.84 9.42 4.88
N MET A 128 -0.29 8.35 5.44
CA MET A 128 1.11 8.23 5.79
C MET A 128 1.81 7.33 4.77
N GLU A 129 2.91 7.85 4.22
CA GLU A 129 3.69 7.17 3.19
C GLU A 129 5.06 6.77 3.75
N ASN A 130 5.36 5.48 3.70
CA ASN A 130 6.65 4.92 4.09
C ASN A 130 7.39 4.47 2.84
N CYS A 131 8.33 5.30 2.40
CA CYS A 131 9.19 4.98 1.27
C CYS A 131 10.66 5.09 1.66
N ALA A 132 11.35 3.96 1.74
CA ALA A 132 12.78 3.92 2.02
C ALA A 132 13.57 4.57 0.86
N PRO A 133 14.67 5.30 1.12
CA PRO A 133 15.32 6.13 0.11
C PRO A 133 15.81 5.37 -1.13
N GLY A 134 16.22 4.11 -0.99
CA GLY A 134 16.67 3.28 -2.10
C GLY A 134 15.60 2.35 -2.67
N ASP A 135 14.38 2.33 -2.14
CA ASP A 135 13.35 1.39 -2.54
C ASP A 135 12.92 1.65 -4.01
N PRO A 136 13.23 0.73 -4.94
CA PRO A 136 12.96 0.95 -6.34
C PRO A 136 11.46 0.92 -6.68
N VAL A 137 10.55 0.60 -5.76
CA VAL A 137 9.11 0.57 -6.02
C VAL A 137 8.46 1.93 -5.80
N CYS A 138 8.78 2.63 -4.71
CA CYS A 138 8.10 3.87 -4.33
C CYS A 138 8.83 5.15 -4.74
N THR A 139 10.11 5.06 -5.13
CA THR A 139 10.90 6.16 -5.68
C THR A 139 11.47 5.78 -7.04
N GLY A 140 11.46 6.72 -7.98
CA GLY A 140 11.99 6.56 -9.34
C GLY A 140 13.53 6.57 -9.39
N SER A 141 14.18 7.16 -8.38
CA SER A 141 15.64 7.15 -8.23
C SER A 141 16.16 6.01 -7.37
N GLY A 142 15.30 5.24 -6.70
CA GLY A 142 15.68 4.06 -5.91
C GLY A 142 16.25 2.93 -6.76
N THR A 143 17.29 2.26 -6.26
CA THR A 143 17.99 1.16 -6.95
C THR A 143 18.33 -0.02 -6.06
N LYS A 144 17.95 0.01 -4.78
CA LYS A 144 18.31 -0.97 -3.77
C LYS A 144 17.12 -1.86 -3.45
N VAL A 145 17.10 -3.07 -4.02
CA VAL A 145 16.06 -4.07 -3.77
C VAL A 145 15.90 -4.36 -2.27
N ALA A 146 17.00 -4.38 -1.52
CA ALA A 146 16.98 -4.60 -0.07
C ALA A 146 16.12 -3.55 0.66
N ASP A 147 16.13 -2.29 0.24
CA ASP A 147 15.36 -1.20 0.86
C ASP A 147 13.85 -1.38 0.66
N HIS A 148 13.40 -2.21 -0.29
CA HIS A 148 11.98 -2.58 -0.39
C HIS A 148 11.55 -3.58 0.70
N LEU A 149 12.50 -4.28 1.33
CA LEU A 149 12.23 -5.37 2.27
C LEU A 149 12.41 -4.97 3.75
N VAL A 150 12.89 -3.75 4.04
CA VAL A 150 13.25 -3.31 5.40
C VAL A 150 12.08 -2.79 6.25
N TYR A 151 10.86 -2.72 5.71
CA TYR A 151 9.73 -2.06 6.41
C TYR A 151 9.27 -2.75 7.70
N VAL A 152 9.75 -3.96 7.97
CA VAL A 152 9.57 -4.64 9.27
C VAL A 152 10.34 -3.98 10.41
N GLU A 153 11.41 -3.25 10.07
CA GLU A 153 12.32 -2.64 11.03
C GLU A 153 11.77 -1.31 11.58
N ASN A 154 12.30 -0.91 12.73
CA ASN A 154 12.11 0.46 13.20
C ASN A 154 12.99 1.42 12.37
N PRO A 155 12.51 2.64 12.06
CA PRO A 155 11.34 3.29 12.65
C PRO A 155 10.00 3.04 11.95
N TRP A 156 9.96 2.30 10.83
CA TRP A 156 8.77 2.19 9.96
C TRP A 156 7.53 1.70 10.71
N ILE A 157 7.66 0.61 11.47
CA ILE A 157 6.57 0.07 12.28
C ILE A 157 6.20 1.03 13.42
N SER A 158 7.17 1.51 14.20
CA SER A 158 6.91 2.38 15.35
C SER A 158 6.25 3.71 14.97
N ASP A 159 6.68 4.32 13.86
CA ASP A 159 6.13 5.60 13.40
C ASP A 159 4.72 5.42 12.83
N SER A 160 4.47 4.28 12.17
CA SER A 160 3.15 3.91 11.67
C SER A 160 2.17 3.64 12.80
N VAL A 161 2.58 2.95 13.87
CA VAL A 161 1.79 2.81 15.10
C VAL A 161 1.42 4.18 15.66
N ALA A 162 2.41 5.06 15.83
CA ALA A 162 2.18 6.40 16.37
C ALA A 162 1.23 7.23 15.50
N TYR A 163 1.32 7.11 14.17
CA TYR A 163 0.40 7.76 13.25
C TYR A 163 -1.03 7.24 13.38
N ILE A 164 -1.20 5.92 13.43
CA ILE A 164 -2.51 5.28 13.55
C ILE A 164 -3.18 5.67 14.87
N GLN A 165 -2.44 5.67 15.98
CA GLN A 165 -2.94 6.14 17.27
C GLN A 165 -3.42 7.59 17.19
N LYS A 166 -2.63 8.47 16.58
CA LYS A 166 -3.03 9.88 16.39
C LYS A 166 -4.26 10.02 15.50
N GLN A 167 -4.42 9.18 14.47
CA GLN A 167 -5.64 9.19 13.64
C GLN A 167 -6.86 8.70 14.41
N LEU A 168 -6.70 7.68 15.28
CA LEU A 168 -7.77 7.21 16.18
C LEU A 168 -8.21 8.32 17.15
N GLU A 169 -7.25 9.01 17.79
CA GLU A 169 -7.51 10.11 18.73
C GLU A 169 -8.21 11.31 18.07
N THR A 170 -7.84 11.62 16.83
CA THR A 170 -8.34 12.80 16.12
C THR A 170 -9.53 12.53 15.19
N GLY A 171 -9.93 11.27 15.05
CA GLY A 171 -10.97 10.85 14.10
C GLY A 171 -10.59 11.11 12.64
N GLY A 172 -9.32 10.94 12.28
CA GLY A 172 -8.82 11.12 10.91
C GLY A 172 -8.33 12.53 10.59
N LYS A 173 -8.00 13.35 11.59
CA LYS A 173 -7.61 14.76 11.42
C LYS A 173 -6.14 15.03 11.76
N ALA A 174 -5.31 13.98 11.87
CA ALA A 174 -3.90 14.13 12.19
C ALA A 174 -3.06 14.76 11.06
N GLY A 175 -3.64 14.85 9.86
CA GLY A 175 -3.01 15.30 8.62
C GLY A 175 -2.22 14.20 7.92
N PRO A 176 -1.77 14.45 6.68
CA PRO A 176 -0.95 13.52 5.94
C PRO A 176 0.50 13.56 6.45
N LYS A 177 1.20 12.44 6.29
CA LYS A 177 2.65 12.31 6.47
C LYS A 177 3.25 11.82 5.15
N PRO A 178 3.55 12.72 4.20
CA PRO A 178 4.18 12.33 2.95
C PRO A 178 5.61 11.83 3.21
N SER A 179 6.10 10.97 2.33
CA SER A 179 7.50 10.57 2.34
C SER A 179 8.38 11.70 1.79
N PRO A 180 9.61 11.89 2.32
CA PRO A 180 10.60 12.75 1.69
C PRO A 180 11.18 12.15 0.39
N ASN A 181 10.95 10.86 0.13
CA ASN A 181 11.46 10.12 -1.04
C ASN A 181 10.31 9.84 -2.02
N GLY A 182 10.59 9.89 -3.32
CA GLY A 182 9.59 9.71 -4.37
C GLY A 182 8.93 11.02 -4.82
N GLY A 183 7.68 10.92 -5.23
CA GLY A 183 6.89 12.03 -5.76
C GLY A 183 6.95 12.19 -7.28
N GLU A 184 6.04 12.99 -7.82
CA GLU A 184 5.82 13.13 -9.26
C GLU A 184 7.06 13.57 -10.05
N LYS A 185 7.96 14.33 -9.43
CA LYS A 185 9.19 14.83 -10.06
C LYS A 185 10.32 13.80 -10.07
N ASP A 186 10.21 12.75 -9.26
CA ASP A 186 11.21 11.70 -9.13
C ASP A 186 10.98 10.61 -10.18
N LYS A 187 11.60 10.79 -11.35
CA LYS A 187 11.38 9.94 -12.52
C LYS A 187 12.20 8.65 -12.43
N ALA A 188 11.61 7.56 -12.92
CA ALA A 188 12.30 6.28 -13.05
C ALA A 188 13.55 6.41 -13.92
N THR A 189 14.68 5.87 -13.43
CA THR A 189 15.94 5.75 -14.18
C THR A 189 16.10 4.34 -14.75
N ALA A 190 16.99 4.14 -15.72
CA ALA A 190 17.33 2.80 -16.22
C ALA A 190 17.85 1.88 -15.09
N ALA A 191 18.57 2.42 -14.11
CA ALA A 191 19.02 1.67 -12.94
C ALA A 191 17.85 1.26 -12.03
N ASN A 192 16.84 2.13 -11.89
CA ASN A 192 15.61 1.80 -11.18
C ASN A 192 14.83 0.68 -11.88
N GLU A 193 14.70 0.74 -13.20
CA GLU A 193 14.03 -0.32 -13.98
C GLU A 193 14.75 -1.67 -13.85
N ALA A 194 16.08 -1.66 -13.86
CA ALA A 194 16.87 -2.87 -13.60
C ALA A 194 16.62 -3.44 -12.19
N ALA A 195 16.60 -2.59 -11.16
CA ALA A 195 16.31 -2.99 -9.79
C ALA A 195 14.88 -3.54 -9.62
N LEU A 196 13.89 -2.95 -10.31
CA LEU A 196 12.52 -3.47 -10.35
C LEU A 196 12.44 -4.87 -10.99
N SER A 197 13.21 -5.09 -12.07
CA SER A 197 13.28 -6.42 -12.68
C SER A 197 13.94 -7.44 -11.74
N GLU A 198 15.00 -7.06 -11.04
CA GLU A 198 15.67 -7.91 -10.04
C GLU A 198 14.72 -8.28 -8.90
N LEU A 199 14.01 -7.29 -8.34
CA LEU A 199 13.00 -7.50 -7.31
C LEU A 199 11.91 -8.46 -7.79
N GLY A 200 11.41 -8.27 -9.02
CA GLY A 200 10.40 -9.15 -9.61
C GLY A 200 10.84 -10.62 -9.66
N VAL A 201 12.09 -10.87 -10.04
CA VAL A 201 12.68 -12.22 -10.04
C VAL A 201 12.84 -12.75 -8.60
N MET A 202 13.33 -11.92 -7.68
CA MET A 202 13.51 -12.29 -6.27
C MET A 202 12.20 -12.70 -5.60
N LEU A 203 11.10 -12.03 -5.95
CA LEU A 203 9.75 -12.34 -5.47
C LEU A 203 9.09 -13.52 -6.19
N GLY A 204 9.82 -14.23 -7.05
CA GLY A 204 9.35 -15.46 -7.72
C GLY A 204 8.57 -15.22 -9.02
N GLY A 205 8.64 -14.02 -9.60
CA GLY A 205 8.05 -13.73 -10.90
C GLY A 205 8.75 -14.50 -12.02
N THR A 206 7.97 -15.17 -12.87
CA THR A 206 8.49 -15.80 -14.09
C THR A 206 8.84 -14.75 -15.14
N LYS A 207 9.74 -15.08 -16.08
CA LYS A 207 10.08 -14.19 -17.20
C LYS A 207 8.85 -13.73 -17.98
N ASP A 208 7.88 -14.62 -18.19
CA ASP A 208 6.65 -14.31 -18.94
C ASP A 208 5.74 -13.35 -18.15
N GLN A 209 5.58 -13.57 -16.84
CA GLN A 209 4.85 -12.65 -15.96
C GLN A 209 5.51 -11.27 -15.97
N LEU A 210 6.81 -11.19 -15.71
CA LEU A 210 7.55 -9.93 -15.67
C LEU A 210 7.54 -9.21 -17.02
N SER A 211 7.62 -9.95 -18.14
CA SER A 211 7.52 -9.39 -19.48
C SER A 211 6.12 -8.83 -19.77
N ALA A 212 5.06 -9.49 -19.31
CA ALA A 212 3.70 -8.99 -19.43
C ALA A 212 3.49 -7.69 -18.63
N LEU A 213 4.16 -7.56 -17.48
CA LEU A 213 4.17 -6.33 -16.68
C LEU A 213 4.94 -5.20 -17.37
N ALA A 214 6.02 -5.53 -18.09
CA ALA A 214 6.84 -4.59 -18.87
C ALA A 214 6.20 -4.16 -20.21
N GLY A 215 5.33 -4.98 -20.80
CA GLY A 215 4.86 -4.87 -22.18
C GLY A 215 3.73 -3.88 -22.53
N LYS A 216 3.32 -2.94 -21.69
CA LYS A 216 2.31 -1.89 -22.03
C LYS A 216 2.79 -0.46 -21.78
N GLY A 217 3.98 -0.13 -22.26
CA GLY A 217 4.48 1.25 -22.34
C GLY A 217 4.83 1.59 -23.77
N GLY A 218 3.97 2.34 -24.46
CA GLY A 218 4.33 3.06 -25.68
C GLY A 218 4.24 2.28 -27.00
N LYS A 219 3.02 2.17 -27.54
CA LYS A 219 2.81 2.62 -28.93
C LYS A 219 1.75 3.70 -28.88
N GLY A 220 2.17 4.94 -29.15
CA GLY A 220 1.25 6.00 -29.47
C GLY A 220 0.48 5.65 -30.74
N ALA A 221 -0.83 5.84 -30.67
CA ALA A 221 -1.72 6.15 -31.78
C ALA A 221 -2.79 7.08 -31.20
#